data_AF-A0A529P6B5-F1
#
_entry.id   AF-A0A529P6B5-F1
#
_cell.length_a   1.000
_cell.length_b   1.000
_cell.length_c   1.000
_cell.angle_alpha   90.00
_cell.angle_beta   90.00
_cell.angle_gamma   90.00
#
_symmetry.space_group_name_H-M   'P 1'
#
loop_
_entity.id
_entity.type
_entity.pdbx_description
1 polymer ?
#
loop_
_entity_poly.entity_id
_entity_poly.type
_entity_poly.pdbx_seq_one_letter_code
_entity_poly.pdbx_strand_id
1 'polypeptide(L)'
;GTYCSGMDLKGNVALSSGVYVVQGGFKINANAVITCAAPCTGVTIFMSGSNTVSMNGNATVNLSAPTSGTYSGVLFYGDRTGTAAQSTFNGTADSLLTGAIYFPRQQVNYLGNFSGNGGCTQVVADTIQWSGSTTIKQDCTSYGMKDIPAAQSVQLVE
;
A
#
# COMPACT_ATOMS: atom_id res chain seq x y z
N GLY A 1 -14.30 8.06 -2.36
CA GLY A 1 -14.58 9.16 -3.32
C GLY A 1 -13.64 9.05 -4.51
N THR A 2 -13.94 9.77 -5.60
CA THR A 2 -13.11 9.79 -6.82
C THR A 2 -12.31 11.09 -6.91
N TYR A 3 -11.01 11.00 -7.15
CA TYR A 3 -10.05 12.10 -7.18
C TYR A 3 -9.41 12.17 -8.56
N CYS A 4 -9.97 13.02 -9.41
CA CYS A 4 -9.60 13.10 -10.83
C CYS A 4 -8.27 13.82 -11.11
N SER A 5 -7.72 14.52 -10.12
CA SER A 5 -6.46 15.30 -10.25
C SER A 5 -5.33 14.71 -9.41
N GLY A 6 -5.45 13.44 -9.00
CA GLY A 6 -4.57 12.83 -8.02
C GLY A 6 -4.86 13.24 -6.59
N MET A 7 -3.96 12.88 -5.68
CA MET A 7 -4.07 13.19 -4.26
C MET A 7 -2.67 13.49 -3.72
N ASP A 8 -2.51 14.67 -3.12
CA ASP A 8 -1.26 15.09 -2.48
C ASP A 8 -1.53 15.31 -0.98
N LEU A 9 -1.06 14.35 -0.17
CA LEU A 9 -1.25 14.34 1.28
C LEU A 9 -0.02 14.95 1.98
N LYS A 10 -0.30 15.97 2.81
CA LYS A 10 0.69 16.73 3.60
C LYS A 10 0.21 16.87 5.04
N GLY A 11 1.13 16.84 5.99
CA GLY A 11 0.81 16.95 7.41
C GLY A 11 0.01 15.74 7.92
N ASN A 12 -0.88 15.98 8.88
CA ASN A 12 -1.68 14.94 9.52
C ASN A 12 -3.03 14.79 8.81
N VAL A 13 -3.26 13.67 8.13
CA VAL A 13 -4.51 13.39 7.41
C VAL A 13 -5.10 12.08 7.90
N ALA A 14 -6.32 12.15 8.42
CA ALA A 14 -7.11 10.97 8.75
C ALA A 14 -8.11 10.68 7.62
N LEU A 15 -7.92 9.56 6.93
CA LEU A 15 -8.83 9.09 5.88
C LEU A 15 -10.01 8.37 6.51
N SER A 16 -11.23 8.74 6.12
CA SER A 16 -12.43 7.99 6.47
C SER A 16 -12.41 6.60 5.82
N SER A 17 -13.07 5.65 6.45
CA SER A 17 -13.21 4.31 5.87
C SER A 17 -13.94 4.35 4.52
N GLY A 18 -13.44 3.61 3.53
CA GLY A 18 -14.03 3.54 2.20
C GLY A 18 -13.03 3.40 1.05
N VAL A 19 -13.57 3.45 -0.17
CA VAL A 19 -12.78 3.32 -1.40
C VAL A 19 -12.46 4.68 -1.99
N TYR A 20 -11.18 4.92 -2.26
CA TYR A 20 -10.64 6.14 -2.85
C TYR A 20 -10.12 5.81 -4.25
N VAL A 21 -10.83 6.26 -5.27
CA VAL A 21 -10.42 6.08 -6.68
C VAL A 21 -9.59 7.29 -7.08
N VAL A 22 -8.32 7.09 -7.38
CA VAL A 22 -7.37 8.15 -7.72
C VAL A 22 -7.03 8.05 -9.20
N GLN A 23 -7.40 9.06 -9.96
CA GLN A 23 -7.09 9.20 -11.38
C GLN A 23 -6.00 10.27 -11.55
N GLY A 24 -4.86 10.05 -10.90
CA GLY A 24 -3.68 10.90 -10.95
C GLY A 24 -2.62 10.35 -10.01
N GLY A 25 -1.51 11.08 -9.84
CA GLY A 25 -0.48 10.70 -8.87
C GLY A 25 -1.04 10.69 -7.44
N PHE A 26 -0.80 9.61 -6.70
CA PHE A 26 -1.02 9.58 -5.26
C PHE A 26 0.31 9.84 -4.55
N LYS A 27 0.42 10.97 -3.87
CA LYS A 27 1.65 11.43 -3.24
C LYS A 27 1.45 11.64 -1.75
N ILE A 28 2.31 11.01 -0.96
CA ILE A 28 2.48 11.28 0.46
C ILE A 28 3.83 11.97 0.64
N ASN A 29 3.81 13.17 1.20
CA ASN A 29 5.03 13.95 1.41
C ASN A 29 5.78 13.48 2.66
N ALA A 30 7.07 13.83 2.74
CA ALA A 30 7.88 13.58 3.92
C ALA A 30 7.23 14.20 5.16
N ASN A 31 7.33 13.52 6.31
CA ASN A 31 6.74 13.92 7.59
C ASN A 31 5.20 13.99 7.60
N ALA A 32 4.52 13.52 6.56
CA ALA A 32 3.07 13.36 6.61
C ALA A 32 2.70 12.16 7.49
N VAL A 33 1.64 12.31 8.27
CA VAL A 33 1.08 11.27 9.12
C VAL A 33 -0.30 10.91 8.58
N ILE A 34 -0.41 9.76 7.95
CA ILE A 34 -1.65 9.30 7.32
C ILE A 34 -2.24 8.20 8.17
N THR A 35 -3.44 8.42 8.69
CA THR A 35 -4.14 7.45 9.55
C THR A 35 -5.53 7.17 9.00
N CYS A 36 -6.16 6.12 9.53
CA CYS A 36 -7.58 5.88 9.32
C CYS A 36 -8.40 6.54 10.45
N ALA A 37 -9.41 7.34 10.09
CA ALA A 37 -10.29 7.99 11.06
C ALA A 37 -11.17 6.95 11.77
N ALA A 38 -11.31 7.06 13.09
CA ALA A 38 -12.17 6.17 13.87
C ALA A 38 -13.66 6.50 13.64
N PRO A 39 -14.55 5.50 13.48
CA PRO A 39 -14.28 4.07 13.42
C PRO A 39 -13.65 3.63 12.09
N CYS A 40 -12.49 2.97 12.16
CA CYS A 40 -11.81 2.46 10.98
C CYS A 40 -12.34 1.08 10.62
N THR A 41 -13.08 0.98 9.51
CA THR A 41 -13.54 -0.29 8.92
C THR A 41 -12.72 -0.69 7.70
N GLY A 42 -11.75 0.16 7.32
CA GLY A 42 -10.77 -0.09 6.28
C GLY A 42 -10.82 0.92 5.14
N VAL A 43 -9.69 1.08 4.48
CA VAL A 43 -9.48 1.99 3.36
C VAL A 43 -8.94 1.19 2.18
N THR A 44 -9.44 1.48 0.98
CA THR A 44 -8.88 0.95 -0.26
C THR A 44 -8.53 2.12 -1.17
N ILE A 45 -7.27 2.20 -1.59
CA ILE A 45 -6.79 3.16 -2.58
C ILE A 45 -6.72 2.47 -3.94
N PHE A 46 -7.60 2.85 -4.86
CA PHE A 46 -7.63 2.37 -6.23
C PHE A 46 -6.94 3.38 -7.15
N MET A 47 -5.84 2.99 -7.74
CA MET A 47 -5.10 3.76 -8.74
C MET A 47 -5.64 3.40 -10.14
N SER A 48 -6.26 4.36 -10.82
CA SER A 48 -6.81 4.14 -12.17
C SER A 48 -5.73 4.32 -13.24
N GLY A 49 -5.77 3.53 -14.32
CA GLY A 49 -4.79 3.59 -15.42
C GLY A 49 -3.33 3.38 -14.97
N SER A 50 -2.40 4.13 -15.57
CA SER A 50 -0.95 4.02 -15.26
C SER A 50 -0.49 4.92 -14.12
N ASN A 51 -1.40 5.34 -13.24
CA ASN A 51 -1.07 6.23 -12.14
C ASN A 51 -0.21 5.52 -11.08
N THR A 52 0.64 6.29 -10.42
CA THR A 52 1.67 5.77 -9.51
C THR A 52 1.50 6.29 -8.09
N VAL A 53 1.87 5.46 -7.13
CA VAL A 53 1.96 5.83 -5.72
C VAL A 53 3.37 6.32 -5.42
N SER A 54 3.51 7.43 -4.71
CA SER A 54 4.79 7.94 -4.24
C SER A 54 4.69 8.35 -2.77
N MET A 55 5.29 7.56 -1.89
CA MET A 55 5.47 7.93 -0.49
C MET A 55 6.92 8.33 -0.29
N ASN A 56 7.16 9.51 0.28
CA ASN A 56 8.49 10.06 0.48
C ASN A 56 9.01 9.73 1.89
N GLY A 57 10.35 9.64 2.02
CA GLY A 57 11.02 9.26 3.27
C GLY A 57 10.59 10.12 4.46
N ASN A 58 10.42 9.48 5.62
CA ASN A 58 9.87 10.02 6.87
C ASN A 58 8.34 10.20 6.93
N ALA A 59 7.57 9.67 5.98
CA ALA A 59 6.12 9.59 6.13
C ALA A 59 5.74 8.42 7.07
N THR A 60 4.79 8.67 7.98
CA THR A 60 4.19 7.65 8.84
C THR A 60 2.81 7.31 8.32
N VAL A 61 2.59 6.09 7.85
CA VAL A 61 1.32 5.65 7.26
C VAL A 61 0.77 4.48 8.05
N ASN A 62 -0.37 4.66 8.69
CA ASN A 62 -1.10 3.63 9.41
C ASN A 62 -2.48 3.43 8.79
N LEU A 63 -2.58 2.46 7.88
CA LEU A 63 -3.81 2.17 7.14
C LEU A 63 -4.07 0.67 7.13
N SER A 64 -5.35 0.31 7.23
CA SER A 64 -5.82 -1.07 7.13
C SER A 64 -6.81 -1.22 5.99
N ALA A 65 -6.71 -2.32 5.26
CA ALA A 65 -7.68 -2.72 4.26
C ALA A 65 -8.99 -3.16 4.93
N PRO A 66 -10.14 -3.03 4.23
CA PRO A 66 -11.40 -3.55 4.73
C PRO A 66 -11.35 -5.07 4.88
N THR A 67 -12.04 -5.62 5.88
CA THR A 67 -12.12 -7.08 6.13
C THR A 67 -13.32 -7.75 5.47
N SER A 68 -14.13 -6.99 4.74
CA SER A 68 -15.30 -7.47 4.01
C SER A 68 -15.61 -6.60 2.79
N GLY A 69 -16.50 -7.08 1.91
CA GLY A 69 -16.85 -6.40 0.66
C GLY A 69 -15.92 -6.73 -0.51
N THR A 70 -16.15 -6.07 -1.65
CA THR A 70 -15.46 -6.35 -2.93
C THR A 70 -13.94 -6.21 -2.85
N TYR A 71 -13.46 -5.28 -2.01
CA TYR A 71 -12.02 -5.00 -1.83
C TYR A 71 -11.47 -5.55 -0.50
N SER A 72 -12.14 -6.57 0.06
CA SER A 72 -11.69 -7.21 1.30
C SER A 72 -10.23 -7.65 1.19
N GLY A 73 -9.40 -7.21 2.13
CA GLY A 73 -7.97 -7.49 2.19
C GLY A 73 -7.12 -6.68 1.21
N VAL A 74 -7.68 -5.75 0.43
CA VAL A 74 -6.92 -4.94 -0.54
C VAL A 74 -6.79 -3.49 -0.06
N LEU A 75 -5.55 -3.08 0.20
CA LEU A 75 -5.22 -1.71 0.64
C LEU A 75 -4.90 -0.81 -0.55
N PHE A 76 -4.06 -1.28 -1.47
CA PHE A 76 -3.72 -0.58 -2.70
C PHE A 76 -4.02 -1.47 -3.90
N TYR A 77 -4.72 -0.91 -4.88
CA TYR A 77 -5.06 -1.59 -6.12
C TYR A 77 -4.64 -0.75 -7.32
N GLY A 78 -3.69 -1.23 -8.09
CA GLY A 78 -3.31 -0.69 -9.39
C GLY A 78 -4.17 -1.28 -10.51
N ASP A 79 -4.64 -0.41 -11.41
CA ASP A 79 -5.39 -0.80 -12.59
C ASP A 79 -4.60 -1.80 -13.45
N ARG A 80 -5.26 -2.90 -13.83
CA ARG A 80 -4.69 -3.95 -14.68
C ARG A 80 -4.54 -3.50 -16.13
N THR A 81 -5.28 -2.47 -16.53
CA THR A 81 -5.24 -1.90 -17.89
C THR A 81 -4.14 -0.85 -18.05
N GLY A 82 -3.47 -0.47 -16.95
CA GLY A 82 -2.34 0.44 -16.96
C GLY A 82 -1.10 -0.14 -17.66
N THR A 83 -0.24 0.76 -18.12
CA THR A 83 1.08 0.46 -18.65
C THR A 83 2.09 0.25 -17.53
N ALA A 84 3.28 -0.26 -17.88
CA ALA A 84 4.40 -0.32 -16.96
C ALA A 84 4.69 1.06 -16.37
N ALA A 85 4.76 1.12 -15.04
CA ALA A 85 5.11 2.29 -14.27
C ALA A 85 5.75 1.86 -12.95
N GLN A 86 6.26 2.82 -12.18
CA GLN A 86 6.93 2.54 -10.91
C GLN A 86 6.19 3.22 -9.76
N SER A 87 5.77 2.43 -8.78
CA SER A 87 5.17 2.92 -7.54
C SER A 87 6.15 2.74 -6.38
N THR A 88 6.33 3.78 -5.58
CA THR A 88 7.29 3.80 -4.45
C THR A 88 6.55 3.92 -3.13
N PHE A 89 6.77 2.94 -2.26
CA PHE A 89 6.26 2.87 -0.89
C PHE A 89 7.44 3.05 0.05
N ASN A 90 7.59 4.26 0.59
CA ASN A 90 8.58 4.59 1.59
C ASN A 90 7.94 5.07 2.90
N GLY A 91 8.40 4.51 4.01
CA GLY A 91 7.87 4.74 5.34
C GLY A 91 8.89 4.51 6.44
N THR A 92 8.52 4.89 7.66
CA THR A 92 9.33 4.74 8.88
C THR A 92 8.98 3.49 9.67
N ALA A 93 9.71 3.24 10.76
CA ALA A 93 9.41 2.18 11.75
C ALA A 93 7.98 2.27 12.29
N ASP A 94 7.40 3.46 12.34
CA ASP A 94 6.04 3.66 12.86
C ASP A 94 4.96 3.45 11.79
N SER A 95 5.34 3.26 10.52
CA SER A 95 4.40 2.97 9.44
C SER A 95 3.91 1.53 9.49
N LEU A 96 2.58 1.38 9.45
CA LEU A 96 1.85 0.12 9.47
C LEU A 96 0.89 0.02 8.28
N LEU A 97 1.17 -0.89 7.36
CA LEU A 97 0.28 -1.18 6.23
C LEU A 97 -0.33 -2.57 6.42
N THR A 98 -1.63 -2.65 6.65
CA THR A 98 -2.34 -3.92 6.77
C THR A 98 -3.21 -4.15 5.54
N GLY A 99 -2.82 -5.05 4.65
CA GLY A 99 -3.56 -5.39 3.44
C GLY A 99 -2.67 -5.78 2.26
N ALA A 100 -3.31 -6.10 1.14
CA ALA A 100 -2.65 -6.38 -0.11
C ALA A 100 -2.34 -5.09 -0.89
N ILE A 101 -1.13 -5.04 -1.44
CA ILE A 101 -0.62 -4.06 -2.39
C ILE A 101 -0.59 -4.76 -3.75
N TYR A 102 -1.56 -4.49 -4.60
CA TYR A 102 -1.78 -5.20 -5.86
C TYR A 102 -1.47 -4.31 -7.06
N PHE A 103 -0.32 -4.51 -7.71
CA PHE A 103 0.20 -3.72 -8.83
C PHE A 103 0.78 -4.62 -9.94
N PRO A 104 -0.06 -5.46 -10.60
CA PRO A 104 0.39 -6.56 -11.45
C PRO A 104 1.13 -6.17 -12.74
N ARG A 105 1.11 -4.88 -13.10
CA ARG A 105 1.77 -4.32 -14.30
C ARG A 105 2.87 -3.34 -13.96
N GLN A 106 3.04 -3.00 -12.68
CA GLN A 106 3.96 -1.95 -12.24
C GLN A 106 5.07 -2.55 -11.40
N GLN A 107 6.21 -1.87 -11.40
CA GLN A 107 7.27 -2.12 -10.45
C GLN A 107 6.90 -1.47 -9.11
N VAL A 108 6.99 -2.24 -8.02
CA VAL A 108 6.78 -1.75 -6.66
C VAL A 108 8.13 -1.65 -5.96
N ASN A 109 8.55 -0.42 -5.69
CA ASN A 109 9.72 -0.12 -4.86
C ASN A 109 9.25 0.02 -3.42
N TYR A 110 9.48 -1.01 -2.62
CA TYR A 110 9.18 -0.99 -1.19
C TYR A 110 10.46 -0.62 -0.44
N LEU A 111 10.60 0.68 -0.17
CA LEU A 111 11.83 1.32 0.30
C LEU A 111 11.60 1.91 1.69
N GLY A 112 11.89 1.24 2.80
CA GLY A 112 11.72 1.87 4.11
C GLY A 112 11.59 0.87 5.24
N ASN A 113 11.80 1.32 6.48
CA ASN A 113 11.75 0.46 7.65
C ASN A 113 10.31 0.28 8.15
N PHE A 114 9.38 -0.23 7.34
CA PHE A 114 8.02 -0.49 7.84
C PHE A 114 8.09 -1.47 9.02
N SER A 115 7.39 -1.18 10.13
CA SER A 115 7.32 -2.17 11.20
C SER A 115 6.46 -3.35 10.74
N GLY A 116 7.05 -4.54 10.72
CA GLY A 116 6.32 -5.80 10.64
C GLY A 116 5.52 -6.13 11.91
N ASN A 117 5.35 -5.18 12.83
CA ASN A 117 4.72 -5.42 14.11
C ASN A 117 3.25 -5.01 14.06
N GLY A 118 2.37 -6.00 13.88
CA GLY A 118 0.92 -5.78 13.82
C GLY A 118 0.36 -5.44 12.44
N GLY A 119 1.18 -5.58 11.39
CA GLY A 119 0.81 -5.32 10.00
C GLY A 119 1.06 -6.55 9.16
N CYS A 120 0.02 -7.00 8.47
CA CYS A 120 0.14 -8.01 7.43
C CYS A 120 0.11 -7.28 6.08
N THR A 121 1.22 -7.27 5.35
CA THR A 121 1.24 -6.72 3.98
C THR A 121 1.52 -7.83 2.98
N GLN A 122 0.63 -8.00 2.01
CA GLN A 122 0.84 -8.89 0.86
C GLN A 122 1.17 -8.06 -0.37
N VAL A 123 2.32 -8.25 -1.00
CA VAL A 123 2.69 -7.46 -2.19
C VAL A 123 2.63 -8.34 -3.42
N VAL A 124 1.81 -7.95 -4.40
CA VAL A 124 1.69 -8.60 -5.70
C VAL A 124 2.00 -7.55 -6.76
N ALA A 125 3.15 -7.67 -7.42
CA ALA A 125 3.57 -6.75 -8.46
C ALA A 125 4.28 -7.47 -9.61
N ASP A 126 4.49 -6.78 -10.73
CA ASP A 126 5.27 -7.32 -11.86
C ASP A 126 6.75 -7.50 -11.46
N THR A 127 7.31 -6.46 -10.86
CA THR A 127 8.66 -6.48 -10.27
C THR A 127 8.58 -5.87 -8.88
N ILE A 128 9.21 -6.50 -7.90
CA ILE A 128 9.28 -5.99 -6.53
C ILE A 128 10.74 -5.67 -6.23
N GLN A 129 11.05 -4.40 -6.00
CA GLN A 129 12.35 -3.98 -5.51
C GLN A 129 12.25 -3.62 -4.03
N TRP A 130 12.96 -4.36 -3.21
CA TRP A 130 13.01 -4.14 -1.76
C TRP A 130 14.33 -3.51 -1.36
N SER A 131 14.25 -2.48 -0.51
CA SER A 131 15.41 -1.87 0.10
C SER A 131 15.06 -1.38 1.51
N GLY A 132 15.86 -1.77 2.50
CA GLY A 132 15.66 -1.43 3.91
C GLY A 132 15.61 -2.65 4.82
N SER A 133 15.63 -2.42 6.13
CA SER A 133 15.57 -3.45 7.18
C SER A 133 14.11 -3.76 7.52
N THR A 134 13.33 -4.24 6.55
CA THR A 134 11.92 -4.60 6.80
C THR A 134 11.82 -5.98 7.41
N THR A 135 11.09 -6.09 8.51
CA THR A 135 10.60 -7.40 8.98
C THR A 135 9.24 -7.60 8.34
N ILE A 136 9.09 -8.57 7.43
CA ILE A 136 7.78 -8.86 6.82
C ILE A 136 7.23 -10.10 7.49
N LYS A 137 6.17 -9.94 8.28
CA LYS A 137 5.44 -11.08 8.84
C LYS A 137 4.47 -11.62 7.79
N GLN A 138 4.66 -12.90 7.46
CA GLN A 138 3.87 -13.63 6.45
C GLN A 138 2.55 -14.17 7.01
N ASP A 139 2.41 -14.27 8.34
CA ASP A 139 1.22 -14.84 8.96
C ASP A 139 0.15 -13.76 9.16
N CYS A 140 -0.81 -13.78 8.25
CA CYS A 140 -1.87 -12.79 8.08
C CYS A 140 -3.24 -13.30 8.50
N THR A 141 -3.29 -14.52 9.03
CA THR A 141 -4.52 -15.26 9.34
C THR A 141 -5.44 -14.49 10.30
N SER A 142 -4.88 -13.76 11.26
CA SER A 142 -5.60 -12.91 12.22
C SER A 142 -6.36 -11.73 11.62
N TYR A 143 -6.07 -11.34 10.37
CA TYR A 143 -6.72 -10.22 9.68
C TYR A 143 -7.71 -10.67 8.59
N GLY A 144 -8.06 -11.95 8.55
CA GLY A 144 -9.02 -12.51 7.59
C GLY A 144 -8.48 -12.63 6.17
N MET A 145 -7.18 -12.44 5.97
CA MET A 145 -6.53 -12.66 4.68
C MET A 145 -6.20 -14.14 4.52
N LYS A 146 -6.59 -14.71 3.37
CA LYS A 146 -6.25 -16.08 3.01
C LYS A 146 -4.75 -16.16 2.75
N ASP A 147 -4.11 -17.24 3.21
CA ASP A 147 -2.72 -17.52 2.88
C ASP A 147 -2.55 -17.44 1.37
N ILE A 148 -1.68 -16.54 0.92
CA ILE A 148 -1.11 -16.68 -0.42
C ILE A 148 -0.19 -17.89 -0.29
N PRO A 149 -0.42 -19.00 -1.03
CA PRO A 149 0.58 -20.05 -1.10
C PRO A 149 1.84 -19.39 -1.64
N ALA A 150 2.77 -19.09 -0.74
CA ALA A 150 4.03 -18.47 -1.07
C ALA A 150 4.82 -19.46 -1.91
N ALA A 151 4.67 -19.38 -3.24
CA ALA A 151 5.78 -19.70 -4.11
C ALA A 151 6.82 -18.62 -3.80
N GLN A 152 7.70 -18.89 -2.84
CA GLN A 152 8.88 -18.07 -2.60
C GLN A 152 9.78 -18.17 -3.85
N SER A 153 9.49 -17.42 -4.91
CA SER A 153 10.50 -17.13 -5.92
C SER A 153 11.29 -15.92 -5.43
N VAL A 154 12.24 -16.17 -4.53
CA VAL A 154 13.29 -15.19 -4.22
C VAL A 154 14.26 -15.24 -5.40
N GLN A 155 14.17 -14.26 -6.29
CA GLN A 155 15.19 -14.08 -7.33
C GLN A 155 16.15 -13.00 -6.84
N LEU A 156 17.39 -13.41 -6.55
CA LEU A 156 18.51 -12.49 -6.38
C LEU A 156 18.77 -11.82 -7.74
N VAL A 157 18.70 -10.49 -7.77
CA VAL A 157 19.27 -9.70 -8.88
C VAL A 157 20.71 -9.41 -8.47
N GLU A 158 21.65 -10.01 -9.19
CA GLU A 158 23.09 -9.74 -9.07
C GLU A 158 23.44 -8.33 -9.60
#